data_AF-A0A933NQZ2-F1
#
_entry.id   AF-A0A933NQZ2-F1
#
_cell.length_a   1.000
_cell.length_b   1.000
_cell.length_c   1.000
_cell.angle_alpha   90.00
_cell.angle_beta   90.00
_cell.angle_gamma   90.00
#
_symmetry.space_group_name_H-M   'P 1'
#
loop_
_entity.id
_entity.type
_entity.pdbx_description
1 polymer ?
#
loop_
_entity_poly.entity_id
_entity_poly.type
_entity_poly.pdbx_seq_one_letter_code
_entity_poly.pdbx_strand_id
1 'polypeptide(L)'
;MKRDSIRRSHQTLGKTLVGISLAMLASSISLATGTGNAAATDPTTLTRVVKQIGADAMWAAGYTGKGVDVAVIDTGVAPVNDLSATNIVVGPDFSFEGGVDAVRGLDTYGHGTHIVGIIAGRTPGADPLNPRDGDFIGVAPDARIVSVKVADNTGAADVSQVIAAIDWVVQNQHADGLNIRILNLSYNTTGDQSELIDPLSKAVENAWHHGIVVVVAAGNVGRGIKSLSNPAHNPYVIAVSAATNSSGKWTLPSWATSGDGVRNPDVVAPGVSIKSLRDPGSRVDVEHPDARAAKGRLFLGSGTSQAAAVVTGAAALLLQQRPELTPDQVKDLLKVTAVDAGGKPAFQGSGAINLAKAMLQPATDAVQNWSSATGLGSLEGARGTDHVTLDGLTLTGETTITGTKWDPAAWVADSEAGAAWSGSSWSGSSWSGSSWSGSSWSGSSWSGSAWSGSSWSGSSWSGSSWSGSSWSGSSWSGSSWSGSSWSGSSWSGSSWSGSSWSGSSWSGSSWS
;
A
#
# COMPACT_ATOMS: atom_id res chain seq x y z
N MET A 1 -33.26 64.18 -17.89
CA MET A 1 -32.57 64.33 -16.58
C MET A 1 -33.64 64.32 -15.49
N LYS A 2 -33.41 63.58 -14.39
CA LYS A 2 -34.46 62.97 -13.51
C LYS A 2 -35.32 61.96 -14.30
N ARG A 3 -35.87 60.88 -13.74
CA ARG A 3 -36.00 60.38 -12.36
C ARG A 3 -35.45 58.94 -12.22
N ASP A 4 -35.41 58.23 -11.08
CA ASP A 4 -35.03 58.51 -9.67
C ASP A 4 -34.99 57.11 -8.97
N SER A 5 -34.09 56.84 -7.99
CA SER A 5 -34.17 55.64 -7.11
C SER A 5 -33.46 55.87 -5.77
N ILE A 6 -33.94 55.24 -4.69
CA ILE A 6 -33.65 55.60 -3.29
C ILE A 6 -33.14 54.39 -2.47
N ARG A 7 -32.03 54.63 -1.76
CA ARG A 7 -31.48 54.03 -0.51
C ARG A 7 -31.95 52.64 0.03
N ARG A 8 -30.97 52.01 0.71
CA ARG A 8 -30.99 50.85 1.65
C ARG A 8 -30.81 49.49 0.95
N SER A 9 -30.06 48.50 1.49
CA SER A 9 -29.33 48.39 2.78
C SER A 9 -28.14 47.41 2.70
N HIS A 10 -27.31 47.38 3.76
CA HIS A 10 -26.25 46.38 4.00
C HIS A 10 -26.75 44.92 4.05
N GLN A 11 -25.78 43.97 4.01
CA GLN A 11 -25.90 42.50 4.02
C GLN A 11 -26.36 41.93 2.67
N THR A 12 -25.51 41.26 1.87
CA THR A 12 -24.97 39.92 2.15
C THR A 12 -23.83 39.63 1.15
N LEU A 13 -22.62 39.33 1.63
CA LEU A 13 -21.54 38.76 0.81
C LEU A 13 -21.15 37.40 1.37
N GLY A 14 -21.97 36.40 1.03
CA GLY A 14 -21.73 35.01 1.37
C GLY A 14 -20.83 34.35 0.33
N LYS A 15 -19.75 33.73 0.82
CA LYS A 15 -19.10 32.51 0.30
C LYS A 15 -19.37 32.15 -1.16
N THR A 16 -18.42 32.46 -2.04
CA THR A 16 -18.22 31.69 -3.27
C THR A 16 -17.01 30.78 -3.07
N LEU A 17 -17.23 29.53 -2.67
CA LEU A 17 -16.23 28.49 -2.89
C LEU A 17 -16.12 28.31 -4.41
N VAL A 18 -14.92 28.49 -4.96
CA VAL A 18 -14.64 28.12 -6.35
C VAL A 18 -14.49 26.60 -6.36
N GLY A 19 -15.57 25.90 -6.73
CA GLY A 19 -15.51 24.48 -7.06
C GLY A 19 -14.77 24.30 -8.39
N ILE A 20 -13.49 23.98 -8.32
CA ILE A 20 -12.74 23.48 -9.47
C ILE A 20 -13.09 21.99 -9.59
N SER A 21 -13.93 21.64 -10.56
CA SER A 21 -14.12 20.24 -10.95
C SER A 21 -12.87 19.77 -11.70
N LEU A 22 -11.99 19.05 -11.00
CA LEU A 22 -10.86 18.37 -11.63
C LEU A 22 -11.40 17.22 -12.51
N ALA A 23 -11.35 17.40 -13.82
CA ALA A 23 -11.69 16.38 -14.80
C ALA A 23 -10.40 15.85 -15.44
N MET A 24 -9.79 14.85 -14.81
CA MET A 24 -8.71 14.08 -15.44
C MET A 24 -9.29 13.14 -16.50
N LEU A 25 -8.74 13.19 -17.71
CA LEU A 25 -8.83 12.13 -18.71
C LEU A 25 -7.51 11.37 -18.64
N ALA A 26 -7.52 10.11 -18.21
CA ALA A 26 -6.32 9.32 -18.02
C ALA A 26 -6.32 8.04 -18.85
N SER A 27 -5.20 7.79 -19.52
CA SER A 27 -4.77 6.44 -19.94
C SER A 27 -3.93 5.87 -18.81
N SER A 28 -4.56 5.59 -17.67
CA SER A 28 -3.89 5.44 -16.37
C SER A 28 -3.32 4.05 -16.10
N ILE A 29 -2.15 4.05 -15.46
CA ILE A 29 -1.73 2.97 -14.56
C ILE A 29 -2.85 2.76 -13.55
N SER A 30 -3.43 1.57 -13.46
CA SER A 30 -4.61 1.31 -12.61
C SER A 30 -4.38 0.20 -11.60
N LEU A 31 -4.68 0.49 -10.33
CA LEU A 31 -4.99 -0.51 -9.31
C LEU A 31 -6.29 -1.23 -9.72
N ALA A 32 -6.12 -2.26 -10.54
CA ALA A 32 -7.13 -2.71 -11.48
C ALA A 32 -8.35 -3.36 -10.81
N THR A 33 -9.40 -2.57 -10.57
CA THR A 33 -10.72 -3.07 -10.15
C THR A 33 -11.46 -3.70 -11.32
N GLY A 34 -11.46 -5.03 -11.40
CA GLY A 34 -12.29 -5.78 -12.35
C GLY A 34 -13.76 -5.82 -11.92
N THR A 35 -14.43 -4.66 -11.87
CA THR A 35 -15.88 -4.56 -11.54
C THR A 35 -16.79 -5.04 -12.67
N GLY A 36 -16.33 -5.00 -13.93
CA GLY A 36 -17.16 -5.27 -15.11
C GLY A 36 -17.45 -6.74 -15.46
N ASN A 37 -16.81 -7.72 -14.81
CA ASN A 37 -16.90 -9.13 -15.22
C ASN A 37 -17.88 -9.93 -14.36
N ALA A 38 -19.16 -9.85 -14.76
CA ALA A 38 -20.30 -10.68 -14.35
C ALA A 38 -20.32 -11.09 -12.87
N ALA A 39 -21.15 -10.41 -12.07
CA ALA A 39 -21.49 -10.85 -10.71
C ALA A 39 -21.79 -12.35 -10.71
N ALA A 40 -20.91 -13.14 -10.08
CA ALA A 40 -21.13 -14.57 -9.99
C ALA A 40 -22.47 -14.81 -9.29
N THR A 41 -23.26 -15.76 -9.80
CA THR A 41 -24.56 -16.12 -9.22
C THR A 41 -24.46 -16.56 -7.75
N ASP A 42 -23.25 -16.86 -7.30
CA ASP A 42 -22.86 -17.18 -5.93
C ASP A 42 -21.53 -16.46 -5.57
N PRO A 43 -21.60 -15.24 -4.97
CA PRO A 43 -20.42 -14.43 -4.66
C PRO A 43 -19.63 -14.92 -3.43
N THR A 44 -18.31 -15.00 -3.60
CA THR A 44 -17.34 -15.59 -2.67
C THR A 44 -17.21 -14.79 -1.36
N THR A 45 -17.59 -15.39 -0.23
CA THR A 45 -17.33 -14.84 1.11
C THR A 45 -15.91 -15.19 1.59
N LEU A 46 -15.33 -14.40 2.49
CA LEU A 46 -14.02 -14.75 3.07
C LEU A 46 -14.05 -16.08 3.84
N THR A 47 -15.15 -16.44 4.50
CA THR A 47 -15.34 -17.78 5.09
C THR A 47 -15.18 -18.91 4.07
N ARG A 48 -15.54 -18.67 2.79
CA ARG A 48 -15.27 -19.62 1.70
C ARG A 48 -13.82 -19.56 1.25
N VAL A 49 -13.25 -18.37 1.06
CA VAL A 49 -11.83 -18.20 0.70
C VAL A 49 -10.93 -18.97 1.66
N VAL A 50 -11.11 -18.73 2.96
CA VAL A 50 -10.36 -19.36 4.07
C VAL A 50 -10.42 -20.89 3.98
N LYS A 51 -11.62 -21.47 3.82
CA LYS A 51 -11.81 -22.92 3.65
C LYS A 51 -11.24 -23.46 2.34
N GLN A 52 -11.35 -22.70 1.25
CA GLN A 52 -10.87 -23.11 -0.08
C GLN A 52 -9.34 -23.19 -0.15
N ILE A 53 -8.64 -22.32 0.59
CA ILE A 53 -7.18 -22.33 0.69
C ILE A 53 -6.66 -23.13 1.91
N GLY A 54 -7.53 -23.64 2.79
CA GLY A 54 -7.14 -24.34 4.01
C GLY A 54 -6.56 -23.46 5.12
N ALA A 55 -6.89 -22.17 5.15
CA ALA A 55 -6.48 -21.26 6.22
C ALA A 55 -7.20 -21.54 7.55
N ASP A 56 -8.38 -22.17 7.51
CA ASP A 56 -9.09 -22.66 8.70
C ASP A 56 -8.28 -23.72 9.47
N ALA A 57 -7.49 -24.54 8.78
CA ALA A 57 -6.56 -25.47 9.43
C ALA A 57 -5.40 -24.74 10.16
N MET A 58 -4.91 -23.64 9.60
CA MET A 58 -3.92 -22.77 10.25
C MET A 58 -4.50 -22.07 11.47
N TRP A 59 -5.72 -21.53 11.36
CA TRP A 59 -6.44 -20.92 12.47
C TRP A 59 -6.65 -21.92 13.61
N ALA A 60 -7.12 -23.14 13.31
CA ALA A 60 -7.31 -24.22 14.27
C ALA A 60 -6.01 -24.63 15.01
N ALA A 61 -4.85 -24.40 14.39
CA ALA A 61 -3.53 -24.61 14.99
C ALA A 61 -2.98 -23.36 15.74
N GLY A 62 -3.75 -22.27 15.84
CA GLY A 62 -3.40 -21.05 16.55
C GLY A 62 -2.69 -19.97 15.71
N TYR A 63 -2.61 -20.15 14.40
CA TYR A 63 -1.97 -19.19 13.48
C TYR A 63 -3.02 -18.30 12.83
N THR A 64 -2.97 -17.00 13.13
CA THR A 64 -3.91 -15.96 12.68
C THR A 64 -3.20 -14.72 12.08
N GLY A 65 -1.88 -14.80 11.87
CA GLY A 65 -1.02 -13.71 11.37
C GLY A 65 -0.34 -12.89 12.48
N LYS A 66 -0.59 -13.22 13.76
CA LYS A 66 -0.12 -12.44 14.90
C LYS A 66 1.40 -12.27 14.92
N GLY A 67 1.86 -11.03 14.99
CA GLY A 67 3.29 -10.69 15.06
C GLY A 67 3.99 -10.61 13.71
N VAL A 68 3.26 -10.78 12.60
CA VAL A 68 3.71 -10.51 11.24
C VAL A 68 3.10 -9.18 10.80
N ASP A 69 3.92 -8.24 10.33
CA ASP A 69 3.41 -7.02 9.72
C ASP A 69 3.42 -7.14 8.18
N VAL A 70 2.36 -6.61 7.58
CA VAL A 70 2.11 -6.61 6.14
C VAL A 70 2.08 -5.17 5.65
N ALA A 71 3.06 -4.80 4.83
CA ALA A 71 3.00 -3.55 4.06
C ALA A 71 2.01 -3.71 2.90
N VAL A 72 1.09 -2.76 2.77
CA VAL A 72 0.12 -2.69 1.67
C VAL A 72 0.32 -1.37 0.96
N ILE A 73 0.95 -1.42 -0.24
CA ILE A 73 1.19 -0.26 -1.10
C ILE A 73 -0.02 -0.15 -2.06
N ASP A 74 -0.93 0.79 -1.79
CA ASP A 74 -2.26 0.85 -2.43
C ASP A 74 -2.89 2.27 -2.35
N THR A 75 -4.22 2.42 -2.41
CA THR A 75 -4.96 3.71 -2.37
C THR A 75 -5.17 4.31 -0.97
N GLY A 76 -4.69 3.63 0.08
CA GLY A 76 -4.90 4.01 1.48
C GLY A 76 -5.76 2.99 2.25
N VAL A 77 -6.28 3.38 3.41
CA VAL A 77 -7.23 2.54 4.18
C VAL A 77 -8.28 3.40 4.90
N ALA A 78 -9.55 3.02 4.81
CA ALA A 78 -10.66 3.73 5.45
C ALA A 78 -10.97 3.18 6.86
N PRO A 79 -11.36 4.04 7.82
CA PRO A 79 -11.65 3.67 9.21
C PRO A 79 -13.04 3.01 9.36
N VAL A 80 -13.22 1.83 8.77
CA VAL A 80 -14.48 1.08 8.79
C VAL A 80 -14.59 0.17 10.02
N ASN A 81 -15.82 -0.14 10.46
CA ASN A 81 -16.08 -0.90 11.69
C ASN A 81 -15.30 -2.22 11.77
N ASP A 82 -15.21 -2.95 10.66
CA ASP A 82 -14.52 -4.25 10.58
C ASP A 82 -13.01 -4.13 10.39
N LEU A 83 -12.44 -2.92 10.57
CA LEU A 83 -11.02 -2.67 10.80
C LEU A 83 -10.74 -2.09 12.18
N SER A 84 -11.75 -1.78 12.99
CA SER A 84 -11.55 -1.21 14.34
C SER A 84 -10.87 -2.15 15.34
N ALA A 85 -10.85 -3.45 15.05
CA ALA A 85 -10.10 -4.46 15.79
C ALA A 85 -8.78 -4.87 15.10
N THR A 86 -8.52 -4.39 13.88
CA THR A 86 -7.29 -4.65 13.12
C THR A 86 -6.24 -3.63 13.54
N ASN A 87 -5.01 -4.09 13.78
CA ASN A 87 -3.90 -3.19 14.08
C ASN A 87 -3.41 -2.54 12.77
N ILE A 88 -3.62 -1.23 12.61
CA ILE A 88 -3.27 -0.48 11.40
C ILE A 88 -2.29 0.63 11.77
N VAL A 89 -1.14 0.62 11.11
CA VAL A 89 -0.18 1.72 11.07
C VAL A 89 -0.38 2.45 9.74
N VAL A 90 -0.66 3.74 9.82
CA VAL A 90 -0.74 4.61 8.64
C VAL A 90 0.67 5.13 8.36
N GLY A 91 1.25 4.66 7.26
CA GLY A 91 2.55 5.09 6.75
C GLY A 91 2.48 6.40 5.94
N PRO A 92 3.52 6.70 5.16
CA PRO A 92 3.54 7.89 4.29
C PRO A 92 2.51 7.79 3.15
N ASP A 93 2.16 8.97 2.63
CA ASP A 93 1.29 9.17 1.49
C ASP A 93 2.11 9.80 0.35
N PHE A 94 2.38 9.00 -0.67
CA PHE A 94 3.08 9.37 -1.90
C PHE A 94 2.13 9.83 -3.00
N SER A 95 0.80 9.76 -2.80
CA SER A 95 -0.18 10.13 -3.81
C SER A 95 -0.23 11.65 -4.04
N PHE A 96 -0.91 12.08 -5.10
CA PHE A 96 -1.22 13.50 -5.32
C PHE A 96 -2.12 14.10 -4.21
N GLU A 97 -2.70 13.27 -3.33
CA GLU A 97 -3.46 13.69 -2.15
C GLU A 97 -2.60 13.85 -0.87
N GLY A 98 -1.32 13.47 -0.87
CA GLY A 98 -0.48 13.47 0.34
C GLY A 98 -0.32 14.82 1.03
N GLY A 99 -0.46 15.93 0.29
CA GLY A 99 -0.48 17.29 0.81
C GLY A 99 -1.85 17.78 1.33
N VAL A 100 -2.90 16.95 1.30
CA VAL A 100 -4.28 17.32 1.63
C VAL A 100 -4.67 16.74 3.00
N ASP A 101 -4.49 17.53 4.06
CA ASP A 101 -4.72 17.12 5.46
C ASP A 101 -6.08 16.42 5.71
N ALA A 102 -7.12 16.77 4.94
CA ALA A 102 -8.48 16.24 5.09
C ALA A 102 -8.64 14.77 4.62
N VAL A 103 -7.74 14.26 3.77
CA VAL A 103 -7.75 12.89 3.24
C VAL A 103 -6.46 12.12 3.51
N ARG A 104 -5.50 12.73 4.23
CA ARG A 104 -4.19 12.17 4.53
C ARG A 104 -4.30 10.78 5.17
N GLY A 105 -3.75 9.76 4.49
CA GLY A 105 -3.76 8.38 4.95
C GLY A 105 -5.12 7.67 4.89
N LEU A 106 -6.16 8.34 4.38
CA LEU A 106 -7.46 7.73 4.08
C LEU A 106 -7.45 7.11 2.69
N ASP A 107 -8.21 6.04 2.55
CA ASP A 107 -8.66 5.60 1.24
C ASP A 107 -9.70 6.59 0.71
N THR A 108 -9.55 6.97 -0.54
CA THR A 108 -10.47 7.86 -1.28
C THR A 108 -11.02 7.15 -2.51
N TYR A 109 -10.26 6.20 -3.06
CA TYR A 109 -10.66 5.38 -4.19
C TYR A 109 -11.50 4.17 -3.78
N GLY A 110 -11.11 3.47 -2.69
CA GLY A 110 -11.80 2.35 -2.07
C GLY A 110 -11.16 0.97 -2.27
N HIS A 111 -10.07 0.88 -3.03
CA HIS A 111 -9.41 -0.41 -3.35
C HIS A 111 -8.54 -0.91 -2.20
N GLY A 112 -7.70 -0.06 -1.61
CA GLY A 112 -6.81 -0.42 -0.51
C GLY A 112 -7.57 -0.95 0.71
N THR A 113 -8.71 -0.34 1.06
CA THR A 113 -9.63 -0.83 2.10
C THR A 113 -10.17 -2.23 1.78
N HIS A 114 -10.50 -2.49 0.51
CA HIS A 114 -10.96 -3.80 0.05
C HIS A 114 -9.84 -4.85 0.17
N ILE A 115 -8.60 -4.51 -0.21
CA ILE A 115 -7.42 -5.38 -0.11
C ILE A 115 -7.07 -5.68 1.35
N VAL A 116 -6.98 -4.67 2.20
CA VAL A 116 -6.75 -4.79 3.65
C VAL A 116 -7.83 -5.65 4.31
N GLY A 117 -9.09 -5.51 3.89
CA GLY A 117 -10.19 -6.35 4.35
C GLY A 117 -10.01 -7.85 4.07
N ILE A 118 -9.43 -8.22 2.92
CA ILE A 118 -9.14 -9.62 2.57
C ILE A 118 -8.00 -10.16 3.44
N ILE A 119 -6.97 -9.34 3.69
CA ILE A 119 -5.79 -9.73 4.45
C ILE A 119 -6.14 -9.88 5.94
N ALA A 120 -6.59 -8.80 6.60
CA ALA A 120 -6.64 -8.73 8.07
C ALA A 120 -7.94 -8.11 8.64
N GLY A 121 -8.98 -7.92 7.84
CA GLY A 121 -10.24 -7.38 8.34
C GLY A 121 -10.93 -8.30 9.35
N ARG A 122 -11.58 -7.75 10.37
CA ARG A 122 -12.21 -8.53 11.44
C ARG A 122 -13.41 -7.80 12.04
N THR A 123 -14.59 -8.42 12.00
CA THR A 123 -15.74 -7.99 12.80
C THR A 123 -15.32 -7.91 14.28
N PRO A 124 -15.58 -6.80 14.99
CA PRO A 124 -15.22 -6.67 16.40
C PRO A 124 -15.76 -7.83 17.26
N GLY A 125 -14.86 -8.47 18.00
CA GLY A 125 -15.19 -9.63 18.84
C GLY A 125 -15.48 -10.94 18.09
N ALA A 126 -15.25 -11.02 16.78
CA ALA A 126 -15.28 -12.29 16.06
C ALA A 126 -14.06 -13.15 16.37
N ASP A 127 -14.26 -14.46 16.48
CA ASP A 127 -13.23 -15.46 16.75
C ASP A 127 -12.98 -16.29 15.47
N PRO A 128 -11.77 -16.28 14.89
CA PRO A 128 -11.39 -17.15 13.78
C PRO A 128 -11.61 -18.65 14.06
N LEU A 129 -11.49 -19.08 15.31
CA LEU A 129 -11.76 -20.47 15.71
C LEU A 129 -13.26 -20.81 15.73
N ASN A 130 -14.11 -19.81 16.01
CA ASN A 130 -15.54 -19.97 16.21
C ASN A 130 -16.35 -18.85 15.49
N PRO A 131 -16.23 -18.71 14.15
CA PRO A 131 -16.88 -17.64 13.40
C PRO A 131 -18.40 -17.81 13.43
N ARG A 132 -19.12 -16.73 13.75
CA ARG A 132 -20.59 -16.70 13.79
C ARG A 132 -21.15 -16.34 12.42
N ASP A 133 -22.42 -16.68 12.19
CA ASP A 133 -23.11 -16.26 10.96
C ASP A 133 -23.13 -14.73 10.82
N GLY A 134 -22.51 -14.24 9.74
CA GLY A 134 -22.39 -12.81 9.45
C GLY A 134 -21.13 -12.13 10.01
N ASP A 135 -20.25 -12.86 10.70
CA ASP A 135 -18.89 -12.39 10.97
C ASP A 135 -18.07 -12.29 9.66
N PHE A 136 -17.23 -11.27 9.59
CA PHE A 136 -16.27 -11.01 8.54
C PHE A 136 -14.87 -11.19 9.12
N ILE A 137 -14.07 -12.07 8.52
CA ILE A 137 -12.71 -12.39 8.98
C ILE A 137 -11.81 -12.58 7.75
N GLY A 138 -10.79 -11.72 7.63
CA GLY A 138 -9.66 -11.79 6.70
C GLY A 138 -8.79 -13.01 6.93
N VAL A 139 -7.95 -13.37 5.96
CA VAL A 139 -7.15 -14.60 6.00
C VAL A 139 -6.18 -14.63 7.19
N ALA A 140 -5.59 -13.48 7.54
CA ALA A 140 -4.66 -13.29 8.65
C ALA A 140 -5.15 -12.16 9.59
N PRO A 141 -6.22 -12.40 10.37
CA PRO A 141 -6.97 -11.35 11.08
C PRO A 141 -6.28 -10.77 12.32
N ASP A 142 -5.09 -11.27 12.71
CA ASP A 142 -4.23 -10.70 13.74
C ASP A 142 -2.90 -10.17 13.20
N ALA A 143 -2.69 -10.17 11.88
CA ALA A 143 -1.57 -9.46 11.26
C ALA A 143 -1.75 -7.94 11.40
N ARG A 144 -0.66 -7.21 11.63
CA ARG A 144 -0.68 -5.75 11.63
C ARG A 144 -0.46 -5.25 10.20
N ILE A 145 -1.26 -4.28 9.80
CA ILE A 145 -1.20 -3.67 8.46
C ILE A 145 -0.39 -2.38 8.55
N VAL A 146 0.57 -2.21 7.63
CA VAL A 146 1.25 -0.94 7.38
C VAL A 146 0.72 -0.41 6.04
N SER A 147 -0.22 0.54 6.10
CA SER A 147 -0.85 1.12 4.91
C SER A 147 0.06 2.22 4.36
N VAL A 148 0.53 2.05 3.13
CA VAL A 148 1.37 3.03 2.42
C VAL A 148 0.61 3.46 1.19
N LYS A 149 0.24 4.74 1.12
CA LYS A 149 -0.62 5.24 0.05
C LYS A 149 0.22 5.73 -1.11
N VAL A 150 -0.07 5.27 -2.32
CA VAL A 150 0.59 5.70 -3.58
C VAL A 150 -0.39 6.25 -4.60
N ALA A 151 -1.67 5.93 -4.48
CA ALA A 151 -2.72 6.35 -5.40
C ALA A 151 -3.79 7.20 -4.71
N ASP A 152 -4.31 8.17 -5.46
CA ASP A 152 -5.36 9.10 -5.05
C ASP A 152 -6.77 8.56 -5.38
N ASN A 153 -7.80 9.41 -5.28
CA ASN A 153 -9.19 9.15 -5.65
C ASN A 153 -9.42 8.71 -7.12
N THR A 154 -8.40 8.66 -7.98
CA THR A 154 -8.47 8.05 -9.32
C THR A 154 -8.03 6.59 -9.36
N GLY A 155 -7.33 6.11 -8.33
CA GLY A 155 -6.74 4.77 -8.31
C GLY A 155 -5.49 4.63 -9.18
N ALA A 156 -4.88 5.75 -9.60
CA ALA A 156 -3.66 5.79 -10.40
C ALA A 156 -2.41 6.09 -9.56
N ALA A 157 -1.30 5.41 -9.88
CA ALA A 157 0.01 5.63 -9.27
C ALA A 157 1.13 5.47 -10.30
N ASP A 158 2.06 6.42 -10.31
CA ASP A 158 3.30 6.40 -11.07
C ASP A 158 4.30 5.37 -10.54
N VAL A 159 5.14 4.85 -11.42
CA VAL A 159 6.22 3.93 -11.04
C VAL A 159 7.15 4.55 -10.00
N SER A 160 7.45 5.86 -10.09
CA SER A 160 8.33 6.51 -9.11
C SER A 160 7.72 6.60 -7.70
N GLN A 161 6.39 6.66 -7.58
CA GLN A 161 5.70 6.60 -6.29
C GLN A 161 5.79 5.20 -5.68
N VAL A 162 5.61 4.17 -6.51
CA VAL A 162 5.69 2.77 -6.06
C VAL A 162 7.12 2.39 -5.67
N ILE A 163 8.13 2.80 -6.43
CA ILE A 163 9.54 2.59 -6.07
C ILE A 163 9.86 3.25 -4.71
N ALA A 164 9.53 4.54 -4.55
CA ALA A 164 9.79 5.26 -3.30
C ALA A 164 9.05 4.65 -2.09
N ALA A 165 7.84 4.13 -2.31
CA ALA A 165 7.09 3.40 -1.29
C ALA A 165 7.72 2.06 -0.92
N ILE A 166 8.28 1.31 -1.88
CA ILE A 166 9.03 0.07 -1.62
C ILE A 166 10.31 0.39 -0.83
N ASP A 167 11.07 1.41 -1.24
CA ASP A 167 12.28 1.86 -0.54
C ASP A 167 11.97 2.26 0.90
N TRP A 168 10.85 2.97 1.14
CA TRP A 168 10.40 3.30 2.49
C TRP A 168 10.07 2.05 3.31
N VAL A 169 9.36 1.07 2.72
CA VAL A 169 9.02 -0.20 3.38
C VAL A 169 10.27 -0.98 3.79
N VAL A 170 11.30 -1.04 2.94
CA VAL A 170 12.59 -1.69 3.26
C VAL A 170 13.30 -0.95 4.39
N GLN A 171 13.40 0.38 4.31
CA GLN A 171 14.10 1.19 5.31
C GLN A 171 13.41 1.21 6.68
N ASN A 172 12.08 1.10 6.71
CA ASN A 172 11.28 1.13 7.93
C ASN A 172 10.82 -0.26 8.40
N GLN A 173 11.36 -1.33 7.80
CA GLN A 173 11.01 -2.73 8.08
C GLN A 173 10.97 -3.08 9.59
N HIS A 174 11.87 -2.46 10.35
CA HIS A 174 12.06 -2.65 11.79
C HIS A 174 11.93 -1.35 12.62
N ALA A 175 11.53 -0.23 12.01
CA ALA A 175 11.34 1.04 12.70
C ALA A 175 10.13 0.98 13.65
N ASP A 176 10.14 1.72 14.76
CA ASP A 176 9.00 1.86 15.70
C ASP A 176 8.36 0.53 16.17
N GLY A 177 9.17 -0.53 16.26
CA GLY A 177 8.71 -1.87 16.64
C GLY A 177 7.90 -2.58 15.55
N LEU A 178 8.06 -2.19 14.29
CA LEU A 178 7.59 -2.91 13.12
C LEU A 178 8.39 -4.21 12.90
N ASN A 179 7.74 -5.15 12.23
CA ASN A 179 8.27 -6.42 11.76
C ASN A 179 7.68 -6.68 10.37
N ILE A 180 7.97 -5.80 9.40
CA ILE A 180 7.46 -5.96 8.04
C ILE A 180 8.15 -7.18 7.42
N ARG A 181 7.33 -8.20 7.13
CA ARG A 181 7.79 -9.46 6.53
C ARG A 181 7.11 -9.78 5.22
N ILE A 182 6.07 -9.02 4.86
CA ILE A 182 5.32 -9.20 3.62
C ILE A 182 5.02 -7.83 3.03
N LEU A 183 5.16 -7.73 1.71
CA LEU A 183 4.74 -6.58 0.91
C LEU A 183 3.69 -7.06 -0.11
N ASN A 184 2.49 -6.48 -0.03
CA ASN A 184 1.43 -6.67 -1.01
C ASN A 184 1.45 -5.54 -2.05
N LEU A 185 1.66 -5.90 -3.32
CA LEU A 185 1.56 -5.00 -4.47
C LEU A 185 0.42 -5.46 -5.39
N SER A 186 -0.75 -4.84 -5.21
CA SER A 186 -1.92 -5.02 -6.09
C SER A 186 -1.85 -4.12 -7.34
N TYR A 187 -0.63 -3.86 -7.82
CA TYR A 187 -0.23 -2.87 -8.81
C TYR A 187 0.30 -3.54 -10.08
N ASN A 188 0.18 -2.87 -11.24
CA ASN A 188 0.73 -3.35 -12.50
C ASN A 188 1.08 -2.20 -13.46
N THR A 189 2.09 -2.38 -14.33
CA THR A 189 2.35 -1.53 -15.51
C THR A 189 2.59 -2.34 -16.79
N THR A 190 2.51 -1.64 -17.93
CA THR A 190 2.87 -2.11 -19.27
C THR A 190 4.34 -1.84 -19.64
N GLY A 191 5.23 -1.62 -18.66
CA GLY A 191 6.67 -1.43 -18.90
C GLY A 191 7.25 -2.53 -19.80
N ASP A 192 7.94 -2.14 -20.87
CA ASP A 192 8.35 -3.03 -21.97
C ASP A 192 9.86 -3.30 -22.04
N GLN A 193 10.63 -2.71 -21.12
CA GLN A 193 12.04 -3.05 -20.90
C GLN A 193 12.20 -4.37 -20.13
N SER A 194 13.40 -4.97 -20.18
CA SER A 194 13.68 -6.19 -19.43
C SER A 194 13.72 -5.92 -17.92
N GLU A 195 13.15 -6.87 -17.18
CA GLU A 195 13.22 -7.02 -15.73
C GLU A 195 14.66 -6.95 -15.18
N LEU A 196 15.67 -7.32 -15.97
CA LEU A 196 17.09 -7.28 -15.59
C LEU A 196 17.68 -5.86 -15.52
N ILE A 197 17.01 -4.86 -16.10
CA ILE A 197 17.39 -3.44 -16.00
C ILE A 197 16.32 -2.58 -15.34
N ASP A 198 15.08 -3.04 -15.30
CA ASP A 198 13.93 -2.30 -14.81
C ASP A 198 14.08 -1.86 -13.33
N PRO A 199 13.92 -0.56 -13.00
CA PRO A 199 14.08 -0.07 -11.64
C PRO A 199 12.96 -0.53 -10.70
N LEU A 200 11.73 -0.76 -11.19
CA LEU A 200 10.66 -1.31 -10.36
C LEU A 200 10.95 -2.78 -9.97
N SER A 201 11.50 -3.55 -10.91
CA SER A 201 12.02 -4.90 -10.69
C SER A 201 13.16 -4.92 -9.66
N LYS A 202 14.10 -3.97 -9.74
CA LYS A 202 15.14 -3.81 -8.72
C LYS A 202 14.58 -3.45 -7.33
N ALA A 203 13.58 -2.58 -7.26
CA ALA A 203 12.95 -2.22 -5.98
C ALA A 203 12.32 -3.44 -5.29
N VAL A 204 11.55 -4.26 -6.02
CA VAL A 204 10.94 -5.48 -5.46
C VAL A 204 11.97 -6.56 -5.10
N GLU A 205 13.06 -6.68 -5.86
CA GLU A 205 14.17 -7.57 -5.49
C GLU A 205 14.91 -7.09 -4.24
N ASN A 206 15.09 -5.78 -4.07
CA ASN A 206 15.72 -5.24 -2.86
C ASN A 206 14.90 -5.60 -1.61
N ALA A 207 13.56 -5.45 -1.67
CA ALA A 207 12.66 -5.92 -0.62
C ALA A 207 12.75 -7.44 -0.39
N TRP A 208 12.81 -8.23 -1.47
CA TRP A 208 12.97 -9.68 -1.40
C TRP A 208 14.24 -10.10 -0.66
N HIS A 209 15.38 -9.48 -1.00
CA HIS A 209 16.68 -9.76 -0.39
C HIS A 209 16.79 -9.25 1.07
N HIS A 210 15.97 -8.26 1.46
CA HIS A 210 15.78 -7.86 2.87
C HIS A 210 14.81 -8.78 3.65
N GLY A 211 14.45 -9.95 3.11
CA GLY A 211 13.64 -10.95 3.80
C GLY A 211 12.14 -10.63 3.84
N ILE A 212 11.68 -9.69 3.00
CA ILE A 212 10.26 -9.36 2.83
C ILE A 212 9.69 -10.20 1.69
N VAL A 213 8.65 -10.99 1.98
CA VAL A 213 7.89 -11.72 0.96
C VAL A 213 7.13 -10.73 0.09
N VAL A 214 7.51 -10.57 -1.18
CA VAL A 214 6.79 -9.69 -2.12
C VAL A 214 5.73 -10.48 -2.89
N VAL A 215 4.46 -10.12 -2.72
CA VAL A 215 3.30 -10.73 -3.37
C VAL A 215 2.70 -9.74 -4.36
N VAL A 216 2.62 -10.12 -5.63
CA VAL A 216 2.25 -9.22 -6.73
C VAL A 216 1.08 -9.78 -7.56
N ALA A 217 0.11 -8.93 -7.88
CA ALA A 217 -0.98 -9.26 -8.79
C ALA A 217 -0.47 -9.48 -10.23
N ALA A 218 -0.83 -10.60 -10.87
CA ALA A 218 -0.35 -10.94 -12.21
C ALA A 218 -0.92 -10.06 -13.35
N GLY A 219 -1.98 -9.29 -13.09
CA GLY A 219 -2.66 -8.41 -14.04
C GLY A 219 -4.04 -8.92 -14.49
N ASN A 220 -4.84 -8.00 -15.04
CA ASN A 220 -6.25 -8.23 -15.43
C ASN A 220 -6.52 -7.99 -16.92
N VAL A 221 -5.49 -8.11 -17.76
CA VAL A 221 -5.53 -7.81 -19.22
C VAL A 221 -5.74 -9.04 -20.11
N GLY A 222 -6.00 -10.21 -19.51
CA GLY A 222 -6.49 -11.40 -20.19
C GLY A 222 -5.42 -12.35 -20.73
N ARG A 223 -5.85 -13.33 -21.54
CA ARG A 223 -5.00 -14.38 -22.11
C ARG A 223 -4.51 -14.01 -23.51
N GLY A 224 -3.24 -14.27 -23.80
CA GLY A 224 -2.66 -14.07 -25.14
C GLY A 224 -1.95 -12.73 -25.36
N ILE A 225 -1.81 -11.93 -24.30
CA ILE A 225 -0.79 -10.88 -24.16
C ILE A 225 0.60 -11.51 -23.99
N LYS A 226 1.65 -10.71 -24.24
CA LYS A 226 3.03 -11.20 -24.38
C LYS A 226 3.65 -11.80 -23.11
N SER A 227 3.22 -11.38 -21.93
CA SER A 227 3.84 -11.73 -20.63
C SER A 227 2.92 -11.38 -19.46
N LEU A 228 3.36 -11.68 -18.24
CA LEU A 228 2.83 -11.03 -17.03
C LEU A 228 3.14 -9.52 -17.05
N SER A 229 2.29 -8.72 -16.39
CA SER A 229 2.56 -7.29 -16.18
C SER A 229 3.71 -7.08 -15.17
N ASN A 230 4.40 -5.94 -15.24
CA ASN A 230 5.41 -5.59 -14.24
C ASN A 230 4.74 -5.10 -12.94
N PRO A 231 5.26 -5.41 -11.74
CA PRO A 231 6.48 -6.19 -11.46
C PRO A 231 6.27 -7.71 -11.35
N ALA A 232 5.07 -8.25 -11.61
CA ALA A 232 4.81 -9.69 -11.53
C ALA A 232 5.64 -10.52 -12.53
N HIS A 233 6.11 -9.92 -13.62
CA HIS A 233 7.08 -10.54 -14.52
C HIS A 233 8.41 -10.89 -13.82
N ASN A 234 8.87 -10.08 -12.85
CA ASN A 234 10.10 -10.36 -12.13
C ASN A 234 10.06 -11.79 -11.52
N PRO A 235 11.11 -12.62 -11.69
CA PRO A 235 11.04 -14.02 -11.33
C PRO A 235 11.26 -14.28 -9.83
N TYR A 236 11.72 -13.31 -9.02
CA TYR A 236 11.85 -13.46 -7.57
C TYR A 236 10.49 -13.40 -6.85
N VAL A 237 9.66 -12.40 -7.17
CA VAL A 237 8.38 -12.16 -6.47
C VAL A 237 7.37 -13.31 -6.63
N ILE A 238 6.38 -13.38 -5.73
CA ILE A 238 5.25 -14.33 -5.86
C ILE A 238 4.21 -13.69 -6.78
N ALA A 239 4.17 -14.11 -8.05
CA ALA A 239 3.17 -13.64 -9.01
C ALA A 239 1.86 -14.43 -8.86
N VAL A 240 0.76 -13.73 -8.57
CA VAL A 240 -0.53 -14.37 -8.25
C VAL A 240 -1.58 -14.06 -9.32
N SER A 241 -2.07 -15.10 -9.97
CA SER A 241 -3.22 -14.99 -10.88
C SER A 241 -4.53 -15.38 -10.17
N ALA A 242 -5.68 -15.06 -10.77
CA ALA A 242 -6.98 -15.23 -10.13
C ALA A 242 -7.63 -16.56 -10.51
N ALA A 243 -8.36 -17.14 -9.55
CA ALA A 243 -9.26 -18.27 -9.77
C ALA A 243 -10.57 -18.06 -9.01
N THR A 244 -11.59 -18.85 -9.35
CA THR A 244 -12.77 -19.07 -8.50
C THR A 244 -12.93 -20.55 -8.21
N ASN A 245 -13.55 -20.90 -7.09
CA ASN A 245 -13.93 -22.28 -6.78
C ASN A 245 -15.42 -22.36 -6.46
N SER A 246 -16.15 -23.09 -7.31
CA SER A 246 -17.56 -23.41 -7.14
C SER A 246 -17.71 -24.91 -6.93
N SER A 247 -18.32 -25.30 -5.81
CA SER A 247 -18.59 -26.70 -5.45
C SER A 247 -17.35 -27.63 -5.56
N GLY A 248 -16.18 -27.13 -5.14
CA GLY A 248 -14.91 -27.86 -5.18
C GLY A 248 -14.15 -27.77 -6.51
N LYS A 249 -14.79 -27.31 -7.59
CA LYS A 249 -14.18 -27.14 -8.90
C LYS A 249 -13.57 -25.74 -9.06
N TRP A 250 -12.26 -25.68 -9.28
CA TRP A 250 -11.57 -24.46 -9.70
C TRP A 250 -11.94 -24.06 -11.13
N THR A 251 -11.93 -22.77 -11.41
CA THR A 251 -12.10 -22.19 -12.75
C THR A 251 -11.27 -20.92 -12.83
N LEU A 252 -10.45 -20.84 -13.87
CA LEU A 252 -9.63 -19.68 -14.18
C LEU A 252 -10.44 -18.72 -15.08
N PRO A 253 -10.64 -17.44 -14.70
CA PRO A 253 -11.30 -16.46 -15.56
C PRO A 253 -10.46 -16.17 -16.81
N SER A 254 -11.12 -15.71 -17.88
CA SER A 254 -10.46 -15.32 -19.14
C SER A 254 -9.74 -13.97 -19.07
N TRP A 255 -10.14 -13.10 -18.14
CA TRP A 255 -9.57 -11.77 -17.93
C TRP A 255 -8.30 -11.76 -17.08
N ALA A 256 -8.01 -12.82 -16.32
CA ALA A 256 -6.76 -12.86 -15.56
C ALA A 256 -5.58 -13.09 -16.52
N THR A 257 -4.51 -12.32 -16.31
CA THR A 257 -3.31 -12.37 -17.15
C THR A 257 -2.70 -13.78 -17.16
N SER A 258 -2.32 -14.21 -18.37
CA SER A 258 -1.51 -15.41 -18.60
C SER A 258 -0.03 -15.07 -18.71
N GLY A 259 0.82 -15.98 -18.25
CA GLY A 259 2.22 -16.00 -18.65
C GLY A 259 2.44 -16.40 -20.11
N ASP A 260 3.68 -16.28 -20.55
CA ASP A 260 4.15 -16.55 -21.92
C ASP A 260 4.58 -18.01 -22.14
N GLY A 261 4.63 -18.81 -21.07
CA GLY A 261 5.17 -20.17 -21.04
C GLY A 261 6.53 -20.28 -20.34
N VAL A 262 7.32 -19.19 -20.31
CA VAL A 262 8.59 -19.06 -19.59
C VAL A 262 8.34 -18.48 -18.20
N ARG A 263 7.85 -17.23 -18.12
CA ARG A 263 7.37 -16.60 -16.88
C ARG A 263 5.86 -16.74 -16.79
N ASN A 264 5.45 -17.74 -16.03
CA ASN A 264 4.06 -17.98 -15.67
C ASN A 264 3.77 -17.41 -14.27
N PRO A 265 2.50 -17.19 -13.88
CA PRO A 265 2.17 -16.95 -12.48
C PRO A 265 2.76 -18.07 -11.61
N ASP A 266 3.11 -17.80 -10.37
CA ASP A 266 3.61 -18.84 -9.46
C ASP A 266 2.47 -19.72 -8.96
N VAL A 267 1.35 -19.09 -8.59
CA VAL A 267 0.16 -19.73 -8.04
C VAL A 267 -1.11 -18.96 -8.45
N VAL A 268 -2.27 -19.56 -8.18
CA VAL A 268 -3.57 -18.88 -8.18
C VAL A 268 -4.24 -18.89 -6.81
N ALA A 269 -5.13 -17.94 -6.58
CA ALA A 269 -5.97 -17.87 -5.39
C ALA A 269 -7.37 -17.33 -5.72
N PRO A 270 -8.37 -17.49 -4.83
CA PRO A 270 -9.69 -16.86 -4.97
C PRO A 270 -9.60 -15.36 -5.26
N GLY A 271 -10.05 -14.95 -6.45
CA GLY A 271 -9.98 -13.55 -6.92
C GLY A 271 -11.20 -13.12 -7.75
N VAL A 272 -12.33 -13.83 -7.65
CA VAL A 272 -13.55 -13.52 -8.41
C VAL A 272 -14.75 -13.34 -7.48
N SER A 273 -15.45 -12.22 -7.62
CA SER A 273 -16.61 -11.83 -6.81
C SER A 273 -16.35 -11.96 -5.30
N ILE A 274 -15.15 -11.56 -4.85
CA ILE A 274 -14.77 -11.56 -3.44
C ILE A 274 -15.57 -10.46 -2.72
N LYS A 275 -16.30 -10.83 -1.68
CA LYS A 275 -16.91 -9.90 -0.73
C LYS A 275 -15.85 -9.47 0.28
N SER A 276 -15.32 -8.27 0.14
CA SER A 276 -14.46 -7.63 1.13
C SER A 276 -15.10 -6.36 1.69
N LEU A 277 -14.36 -5.63 2.51
CA LEU A 277 -14.79 -4.37 3.09
C LEU A 277 -15.07 -3.32 2.01
N ARG A 278 -16.09 -2.51 2.29
CA ARG A 278 -16.51 -1.37 1.49
C ARG A 278 -15.96 -0.10 2.12
N ASP A 279 -15.47 0.81 1.30
CA ASP A 279 -15.21 2.19 1.69
C ASP A 279 -16.39 3.10 1.28
N PRO A 280 -17.27 3.53 2.20
CA PRO A 280 -18.50 4.24 1.85
C PRO A 280 -18.26 5.68 1.34
N GLY A 281 -18.65 5.97 0.10
CA GLY A 281 -18.48 7.29 -0.52
C GLY A 281 -17.17 7.48 -1.28
N SER A 282 -16.30 6.46 -1.29
CA SER A 282 -15.13 6.38 -2.16
C SER A 282 -15.49 6.36 -3.65
N ARG A 283 -14.51 6.61 -4.53
CA ARG A 283 -14.70 6.59 -5.98
C ARG A 283 -15.43 5.34 -6.47
N VAL A 284 -14.89 4.16 -6.17
CA VAL A 284 -15.46 2.90 -6.68
C VAL A 284 -16.81 2.60 -6.07
N ASP A 285 -17.06 3.03 -4.82
CA ASP A 285 -18.35 2.88 -4.17
C ASP A 285 -19.44 3.75 -4.80
N VAL A 286 -19.10 4.96 -5.22
CA VAL A 286 -20.03 5.88 -5.91
C VAL A 286 -20.30 5.41 -7.34
N GLU A 287 -19.27 4.96 -8.05
CA GLU A 287 -19.38 4.54 -9.46
C GLU A 287 -20.01 3.15 -9.65
N HIS A 288 -19.84 2.23 -8.69
CA HIS A 288 -20.38 0.86 -8.75
C HIS A 288 -21.31 0.54 -7.56
N PRO A 289 -22.47 1.20 -7.45
CA PRO A 289 -23.43 0.96 -6.36
C PRO A 289 -24.04 -0.45 -6.39
N ASP A 290 -23.97 -1.15 -7.53
CA ASP A 290 -24.38 -2.53 -7.74
C ASP A 290 -23.42 -3.56 -7.12
N ALA A 291 -22.14 -3.21 -6.97
CA ALA A 291 -21.14 -4.03 -6.29
C ALA A 291 -21.30 -4.02 -4.75
N ARG A 292 -22.17 -3.15 -4.20
CA ARG A 292 -22.44 -3.06 -2.75
C ARG A 292 -23.18 -4.32 -2.26
N ALA A 293 -22.58 -5.01 -1.30
CA ALA A 293 -23.06 -6.27 -0.74
C ALA A 293 -23.41 -6.17 0.75
N ALA A 294 -24.06 -7.20 1.29
CA ALA A 294 -24.38 -7.35 2.71
C ALA A 294 -25.03 -6.08 3.33
N LYS A 295 -26.12 -5.59 2.70
CA LYS A 295 -26.84 -4.36 3.09
C LYS A 295 -25.95 -3.10 3.12
N GLY A 296 -24.94 -3.03 2.26
CA GLY A 296 -24.02 -1.90 2.16
C GLY A 296 -22.87 -1.91 3.16
N ARG A 297 -22.63 -3.04 3.85
CA ARG A 297 -21.46 -3.26 4.73
C ARG A 297 -20.21 -3.69 3.94
N LEU A 298 -20.41 -4.44 2.86
CA LEU A 298 -19.35 -5.07 2.06
C LEU A 298 -19.41 -4.62 0.60
N PHE A 299 -18.36 -4.94 -0.15
CA PHE A 299 -18.22 -4.62 -1.57
C PHE A 299 -17.71 -5.84 -2.34
N LEU A 300 -18.14 -6.00 -3.59
CA LEU A 300 -17.71 -7.08 -4.49
C LEU A 300 -16.52 -6.61 -5.35
N GLY A 301 -15.43 -7.38 -5.31
CA GLY A 301 -14.26 -7.17 -6.16
C GLY A 301 -13.91 -8.42 -6.96
N SER A 302 -13.46 -8.25 -8.20
CA SER A 302 -12.78 -9.30 -8.96
C SER A 302 -11.48 -8.76 -9.53
N GLY A 303 -10.43 -9.56 -9.50
CA GLY A 303 -9.10 -9.17 -9.94
C GLY A 303 -8.01 -10.08 -9.40
N THR A 304 -6.85 -10.01 -10.04
CA THR A 304 -5.61 -10.59 -9.50
C THR A 304 -5.14 -9.86 -8.24
N SER A 305 -5.54 -8.59 -8.04
CA SER A 305 -5.38 -7.84 -6.79
C SER A 305 -5.97 -8.56 -5.58
N GLN A 306 -7.21 -9.05 -5.68
CA GLN A 306 -7.87 -9.80 -4.62
C GLN A 306 -7.18 -11.15 -4.38
N ALA A 307 -6.75 -11.84 -5.44
CA ALA A 307 -6.01 -13.09 -5.32
C ALA A 307 -4.64 -12.88 -4.61
N ALA A 308 -3.92 -11.81 -4.95
CA ALA A 308 -2.68 -11.41 -4.27
C ALA A 308 -2.93 -11.14 -2.78
N ALA A 309 -3.99 -10.41 -2.43
CA ALA A 309 -4.38 -10.18 -1.03
C ALA A 309 -4.65 -11.48 -0.24
N VAL A 310 -5.25 -12.49 -0.88
CA VAL A 310 -5.44 -13.82 -0.29
C VAL A 310 -4.10 -14.53 -0.04
N VAL A 311 -3.16 -14.47 -1.00
CA VAL A 311 -1.81 -15.06 -0.86
C VAL A 311 -0.97 -14.31 0.17
N THR A 312 -1.10 -12.98 0.26
CA THR A 312 -0.50 -12.14 1.30
C THR A 312 -0.92 -12.59 2.70
N GLY A 313 -2.22 -12.78 2.93
CA GLY A 313 -2.71 -13.34 4.19
C GLY A 313 -2.21 -14.77 4.43
N ALA A 314 -2.17 -15.60 3.39
CA ALA A 314 -1.65 -16.97 3.49
C ALA A 314 -0.16 -17.01 3.89
N ALA A 315 0.67 -16.12 3.35
CA ALA A 315 2.06 -15.95 3.74
C ALA A 315 2.19 -15.48 5.20
N ALA A 316 1.30 -14.61 5.69
CA ALA A 316 1.31 -14.16 7.09
C ALA A 316 1.03 -15.31 8.07
N LEU A 317 0.14 -16.23 7.72
CA LEU A 317 -0.10 -17.44 8.52
C LEU A 317 1.15 -18.34 8.55
N LEU A 318 1.81 -18.56 7.40
CA LEU A 318 3.03 -19.36 7.31
C LEU A 318 4.20 -18.74 8.09
N LEU A 319 4.34 -17.41 8.04
CA LEU A 319 5.39 -16.68 8.75
C LEU A 319 5.14 -16.57 10.26
N GLN A 320 3.89 -16.62 10.73
CA GLN A 320 3.63 -16.84 12.15
C GLN A 320 3.99 -18.27 12.57
N GLN A 321 3.67 -19.26 11.74
CA GLN A 321 3.96 -20.67 12.02
C GLN A 321 5.47 -20.96 12.09
N ARG A 322 6.23 -20.39 11.15
CA ARG A 322 7.68 -20.56 10.98
C ARG A 322 8.32 -19.19 10.72
N PRO A 323 8.62 -18.40 11.77
CA PRO A 323 9.19 -17.06 11.64
C PRO A 323 10.52 -17.01 10.88
N GLU A 324 11.25 -18.11 10.85
CA GLU A 324 12.55 -18.28 10.20
C GLU A 324 12.50 -18.43 8.67
N LEU A 325 11.31 -18.65 8.06
CA LEU A 325 11.21 -18.84 6.61
C LEU A 325 11.73 -17.63 5.84
N THR A 326 12.60 -17.90 4.88
CA THR A 326 12.99 -16.91 3.86
C THR A 326 11.87 -16.71 2.83
N PRO A 327 11.87 -15.60 2.07
CA PRO A 327 10.93 -15.40 0.98
C PRO A 327 10.93 -16.53 -0.07
N ASP A 328 12.12 -17.07 -0.39
CA ASP A 328 12.27 -18.21 -1.30
C ASP A 328 11.56 -19.47 -0.79
N GLN A 329 11.66 -19.75 0.51
CA GLN A 329 10.98 -20.89 1.15
C GLN A 329 9.48 -20.70 1.25
N VAL A 330 8.98 -19.47 1.54
CA VAL A 330 7.54 -19.18 1.52
C VAL A 330 6.97 -19.41 0.10
N LYS A 331 7.70 -18.94 -0.92
CA LYS A 331 7.33 -19.13 -2.32
C LYS A 331 7.34 -20.60 -2.73
N ASP A 332 8.38 -21.35 -2.37
CA ASP A 332 8.46 -22.79 -2.65
C ASP A 332 7.32 -23.55 -1.99
N LEU A 333 7.09 -23.35 -0.69
CA LEU A 333 5.99 -23.97 0.06
C LEU A 333 4.63 -23.74 -0.59
N LEU A 334 4.32 -22.50 -0.98
CA LEU A 334 3.06 -22.17 -1.66
C LEU A 334 2.92 -22.86 -3.02
N LYS A 335 4.03 -23.05 -3.75
CA LYS A 335 4.07 -23.70 -5.07
C LYS A 335 4.00 -25.21 -4.98
N VAL A 336 4.86 -25.87 -4.19
CA VAL A 336 4.94 -27.34 -4.12
C VAL A 336 3.71 -27.97 -3.47
N THR A 337 2.95 -27.20 -2.66
CA THR A 337 1.73 -27.69 -2.02
C THR A 337 0.44 -27.29 -2.73
N ALA A 338 0.52 -26.50 -3.80
CA ALA A 338 -0.63 -26.10 -4.59
C ALA A 338 -1.41 -27.32 -5.15
N VAL A 339 -2.67 -27.09 -5.52
CA VAL A 339 -3.56 -28.07 -6.15
C VAL A 339 -3.95 -27.63 -7.55
N ASP A 340 -4.00 -28.58 -8.49
CA ASP A 340 -4.37 -28.30 -9.88
C ASP A 340 -5.74 -27.59 -9.96
N ALA A 341 -5.73 -26.40 -10.56
CA ALA A 341 -6.88 -25.56 -10.83
C ALA A 341 -7.53 -25.86 -12.20
N GLY A 342 -7.07 -26.88 -12.93
CA GLY A 342 -7.62 -27.38 -14.19
C GLY A 342 -7.23 -26.55 -15.41
N GLY A 343 -6.06 -25.88 -15.39
CA GLY A 343 -5.57 -25.00 -16.44
C GLY A 343 -4.23 -25.40 -17.04
N LYS A 344 -3.77 -24.65 -18.06
CA LYS A 344 -2.37 -24.73 -18.50
C LYS A 344 -1.46 -24.07 -17.44
N PRO A 345 -0.20 -24.50 -17.27
CA PRO A 345 0.75 -23.83 -16.36
C PRO A 345 0.85 -22.32 -16.59
N ALA A 346 0.77 -21.87 -17.85
CA ALA A 346 0.71 -20.44 -18.20
C ALA A 346 -0.46 -19.65 -17.58
N PHE A 347 -1.51 -20.30 -17.09
CA PHE A 347 -2.67 -19.66 -16.48
C PHE A 347 -2.74 -19.84 -14.95
N GLN A 348 -2.14 -20.91 -14.42
CA GLN A 348 -2.27 -21.28 -13.00
C GLN A 348 -0.96 -21.39 -12.22
N GLY A 349 0.19 -21.35 -12.89
CA GLY A 349 1.46 -21.69 -12.26
C GLY A 349 1.48 -23.14 -11.76
N SER A 350 1.85 -23.30 -10.50
CA SER A 350 1.76 -24.57 -9.76
C SER A 350 0.33 -24.94 -9.35
N GLY A 351 -0.64 -24.03 -9.46
CA GLY A 351 -2.04 -24.26 -9.12
C GLY A 351 -2.56 -23.38 -7.99
N ALA A 352 -3.71 -23.74 -7.43
CA ALA A 352 -4.35 -23.02 -6.34
C ALA A 352 -3.67 -23.32 -5.00
N ILE A 353 -3.37 -22.28 -4.21
CA ILE A 353 -2.68 -22.43 -2.91
C ILE A 353 -3.45 -23.32 -1.93
N ASN A 354 -2.73 -24.07 -1.09
CA ASN A 354 -3.31 -24.97 -0.09
C ASN A 354 -2.49 -24.98 1.21
N LEU A 355 -2.89 -24.17 2.19
CA LEU A 355 -2.25 -24.04 3.49
C LEU A 355 -2.37 -25.27 4.37
N ALA A 356 -3.47 -26.03 4.27
CA ALA A 356 -3.61 -27.30 5.01
C ALA A 356 -2.52 -28.32 4.60
N LYS A 357 -2.01 -28.23 3.37
CA LYS A 357 -0.79 -28.94 2.94
C LYS A 357 0.49 -28.16 3.32
N ALA A 358 0.57 -26.87 3.02
CA ALA A 358 1.77 -26.05 3.27
C ALA A 358 2.23 -26.06 4.73
N MET A 359 1.29 -26.13 5.68
CA MET A 359 1.55 -26.17 7.12
C MET A 359 2.21 -27.47 7.59
N LEU A 360 2.01 -28.57 6.85
CA LEU A 360 2.58 -29.89 7.15
C LEU A 360 3.82 -30.19 6.32
N GLN A 361 3.98 -29.50 5.18
CA GLN A 361 5.12 -29.64 4.29
C GLN A 361 6.40 -29.07 4.96
N PRO A 362 7.46 -29.90 5.14
CA PRO A 362 8.76 -29.40 5.56
C PRO A 362 9.26 -28.33 4.59
N ALA A 363 9.84 -27.26 5.13
CA ALA A 363 10.54 -26.27 4.32
C ALA A 363 11.77 -26.94 3.68
N THR A 364 12.01 -26.62 2.42
CA THR A 364 13.20 -27.01 1.65
C THR A 364 14.31 -25.97 1.88
N ASP A 365 15.54 -26.29 1.47
CA ASP A 365 16.61 -25.28 1.33
C ASP A 365 16.44 -24.49 0.01
N ALA A 366 15.21 -24.03 -0.28
CA ALA A 366 14.90 -23.32 -1.51
C ALA A 366 15.65 -21.98 -1.56
N VAL A 367 16.38 -21.78 -2.65
CA VAL A 367 17.08 -20.54 -3.01
C VAL A 367 16.83 -20.24 -4.48
N GLN A 368 16.42 -19.02 -4.80
CA GLN A 368 16.23 -18.57 -6.18
C GLN A 368 17.57 -18.09 -6.77
N ASN A 369 17.95 -18.68 -7.90
CA ASN A 369 19.23 -18.43 -8.58
C ASN A 369 19.04 -17.62 -9.89
N TRP A 370 18.09 -16.70 -9.89
CA TRP A 370 17.87 -15.80 -11.04
C TRP A 370 18.95 -14.72 -11.08
N SER A 371 19.21 -14.17 -12.27
CA SER A 371 20.05 -12.97 -12.37
C SER A 371 19.27 -11.79 -11.77
N SER A 372 19.85 -11.11 -10.79
CA SER A 372 19.23 -9.93 -10.18
C SER A 372 19.14 -8.77 -11.16
N ALA A 373 18.08 -7.98 -11.04
CA ALA A 373 17.92 -6.71 -11.69
C ALA A 373 19.05 -5.75 -11.31
N THR A 374 19.53 -5.00 -12.30
CA THR A 374 20.51 -3.92 -12.10
C THR A 374 19.84 -2.62 -11.67
N GLY A 375 18.57 -2.40 -12.05
CA GLY A 375 17.85 -1.15 -11.83
C GLY A 375 18.36 0.06 -12.66
N LEU A 376 19.32 -0.16 -13.55
CA LEU A 376 19.97 0.88 -14.36
C LEU A 376 19.19 1.27 -15.62
N GLY A 377 17.98 0.74 -15.79
CA GLY A 377 17.06 1.04 -16.87
C GLY A 377 16.38 2.41 -16.75
N SER A 378 15.49 2.66 -17.71
CA SER A 378 14.74 3.91 -17.83
C SER A 378 13.52 3.89 -16.90
N LEU A 379 13.24 5.02 -16.24
CA LEU A 379 11.98 5.19 -15.50
C LEU A 379 10.79 5.24 -16.46
N GLU A 380 10.95 5.84 -17.65
CA GLU A 380 9.92 5.80 -18.69
C GLU A 380 9.69 4.38 -19.22
N GLY A 381 10.75 3.60 -19.44
CA GLY A 381 10.65 2.19 -19.83
C GLY A 381 9.94 1.32 -18.79
N ALA A 382 9.94 1.73 -17.52
CA ALA A 382 9.22 1.05 -16.44
C ALA A 382 7.72 1.40 -16.45
N ARG A 383 7.35 2.61 -16.89
CA ARG A 383 5.96 3.01 -17.16
C ARG A 383 5.38 2.30 -18.37
N GLY A 384 6.17 2.20 -19.44
CA GLY A 384 5.75 1.63 -20.72
C GLY A 384 4.74 2.55 -21.40
N THR A 385 3.48 2.10 -21.54
CA THR A 385 2.41 2.91 -22.15
C THR A 385 1.53 3.65 -21.13
N ASP A 386 1.56 3.24 -19.87
CA ASP A 386 0.67 3.75 -18.83
C ASP A 386 1.29 4.96 -18.13
N HIS A 387 0.55 6.07 -18.04
CA HIS A 387 1.08 7.32 -17.46
C HIS A 387 0.04 8.00 -16.57
N VAL A 388 0.51 8.67 -15.51
CA VAL A 388 -0.34 9.55 -14.70
C VAL A 388 -0.47 10.93 -15.35
N THR A 389 -1.66 11.52 -15.28
CA THR A 389 -1.97 12.84 -15.83
C THR A 389 -2.66 13.69 -14.78
N LEU A 390 -2.05 14.82 -14.41
CA LEU A 390 -2.60 15.81 -13.47
C LEU A 390 -2.84 17.13 -14.21
N ASP A 391 -4.06 17.66 -14.12
CA ASP A 391 -4.46 18.94 -14.76
C ASP A 391 -4.14 19.04 -16.27
N GLY A 392 -4.19 17.91 -16.97
CA GLY A 392 -3.86 17.80 -18.39
C GLY A 392 -2.35 17.70 -18.70
N LEU A 393 -1.50 17.68 -17.68
CA LEU A 393 -0.06 17.41 -17.79
C LEU A 393 0.21 15.93 -17.51
N THR A 394 0.64 15.19 -18.53
CA THR A 394 1.07 13.80 -18.40
C THR A 394 2.53 13.75 -17.95
N LEU A 395 2.81 13.04 -16.85
CA LEU A 395 4.17 12.79 -16.39
C LEU A 395 4.85 11.85 -17.40
N THR A 396 6.00 12.27 -17.94
CA THR A 396 6.76 11.55 -18.98
C THR A 396 8.26 11.81 -18.83
N GLY A 397 9.07 10.94 -19.43
CA GLY A 397 10.52 10.94 -19.41
C GLY A 397 11.15 10.58 -18.06
N GLU A 398 12.47 10.75 -18.00
CA GLU A 398 13.29 10.44 -16.81
C GLU A 398 13.12 11.47 -15.67
N THR A 399 11.88 11.58 -15.18
CA THR A 399 11.45 12.50 -14.12
C THR A 399 10.50 11.78 -13.17
N THR A 400 10.70 11.95 -11.88
CA THR A 400 9.79 11.44 -10.82
C THR A 400 8.58 12.35 -10.66
N ILE A 401 7.55 11.89 -9.92
CA ILE A 401 6.38 12.70 -9.53
C ILE A 401 6.75 14.06 -8.88
N THR A 402 7.91 14.17 -8.22
CA THR A 402 8.37 15.41 -7.57
C THR A 402 8.92 16.45 -8.56
N GLY A 403 9.00 16.14 -9.85
CA GLY A 403 9.73 16.94 -10.84
C GLY A 403 11.25 16.76 -10.81
N THR A 404 11.78 15.92 -9.90
CA THR A 404 13.20 15.60 -9.83
C THR A 404 13.57 14.63 -10.96
N LYS A 405 14.64 14.96 -11.69
CA LYS A 405 15.22 14.09 -12.72
C LYS A 405 15.61 12.73 -12.11
N TRP A 406 15.25 11.65 -12.77
CA TRP A 406 15.66 10.29 -12.42
C TRP A 406 17.15 10.08 -12.70
N ASP A 407 17.87 9.56 -11.70
CA ASP A 407 19.23 9.04 -11.83
C ASP A 407 19.23 7.62 -11.28
N PRO A 408 19.16 6.59 -12.14
CA PRO A 408 19.07 5.21 -11.67
C PRO A 408 20.35 4.74 -11.00
N ALA A 409 21.52 5.29 -11.33
CA ALA A 409 22.78 4.87 -10.72
C ALA A 409 22.91 5.38 -9.28
N ALA A 410 22.49 6.63 -9.03
CA ALA A 410 22.38 7.17 -7.68
C ALA A 410 21.30 6.42 -6.88
N TRP A 411 20.10 6.26 -7.44
CA TRP A 411 19.01 5.58 -6.76
C TRP A 411 19.32 4.12 -6.40
N VAL A 412 19.93 3.34 -7.29
CA VAL A 412 20.32 1.95 -7.00
C VAL A 412 21.31 1.89 -5.85
N ALA A 413 22.34 2.74 -5.85
CA ALA A 413 23.33 2.78 -4.78
C ALA A 413 22.70 3.13 -3.42
N ASP A 414 21.77 4.09 -3.39
CA ASP A 414 21.07 4.46 -2.17
C ASP A 414 20.04 3.38 -1.75
N SER A 415 19.37 2.69 -2.69
CA SER A 415 18.38 1.65 -2.39
C SER A 415 19.05 0.41 -1.80
N GLU A 416 20.15 -0.05 -2.40
CA GLU A 416 20.97 -1.17 -1.88
C GLU A 416 21.58 -0.86 -0.50
N ALA A 417 21.87 0.42 -0.22
CA ALA A 417 22.37 0.87 1.08
C ALA A 417 21.28 1.04 2.16
N GLY A 418 19.99 0.89 1.81
CA GLY A 418 18.89 1.22 2.72
C GLY A 418 18.86 2.72 3.05
N ALA A 419 19.09 3.57 2.06
CA ALA A 419 19.21 5.03 2.19
C ALA A 419 18.44 5.84 1.12
N ALA A 420 17.83 5.18 0.12
CA ALA A 420 17.07 5.84 -0.96
C ALA A 420 15.93 6.74 -0.47
N TRP A 421 15.44 6.54 0.76
CA TRP A 421 14.43 7.38 1.37
C TRP A 421 15.07 8.38 2.35
N SER A 422 15.56 9.49 1.80
CA SER A 422 16.10 10.62 2.57
C SER A 422 15.05 11.53 3.22
N GLY A 423 13.76 11.14 3.20
CA GLY A 423 12.65 11.96 3.72
C GLY A 423 12.55 13.33 3.05
N SER A 424 12.93 13.45 1.78
CA SER A 424 13.22 14.74 1.14
C SER A 424 12.00 15.55 0.66
N SER A 425 10.78 15.05 0.88
CA SER A 425 9.52 15.79 0.63
C SER A 425 8.42 15.46 1.65
N TRP A 426 8.58 15.89 2.91
CA TRP A 426 7.49 15.95 3.89
C TRP A 426 6.59 17.19 3.63
N SER A 427 5.75 17.15 2.59
CA SER A 427 4.80 18.24 2.30
C SER A 427 3.44 17.98 2.96
N GLY A 428 3.27 18.44 4.21
CA GLY A 428 2.01 18.34 4.96
C GLY A 428 1.70 19.63 5.71
N SER A 429 0.46 20.12 5.62
CA SER A 429 0.09 21.40 6.25
C SER A 429 -0.22 21.30 7.74
N SER A 430 -0.47 20.12 8.30
CA SER A 430 -0.62 19.96 9.75
C SER A 430 -0.16 18.58 10.26
N TRP A 431 0.85 18.57 11.12
CA TRP A 431 1.40 17.38 11.77
C TRP A 431 0.68 17.11 13.09
N SER A 432 0.09 15.92 13.23
CA SER A 432 -0.50 15.43 14.49
C SER A 432 -0.16 13.95 14.70
N GLY A 433 0.46 13.65 15.85
CA GLY A 433 0.88 12.29 16.22
C GLY A 433 1.03 12.16 17.74
N SER A 434 0.60 11.04 18.32
CA SER A 434 0.54 10.89 19.79
C SER A 434 1.91 10.70 20.45
N SER A 435 2.92 10.24 19.72
CA SER A 435 4.33 10.22 20.13
C SER A 435 5.23 10.23 18.89
N TRP A 436 6.25 11.09 18.88
CA TRP A 436 7.28 11.12 17.83
C TRP A 436 8.61 10.62 18.42
N SER A 437 8.95 9.37 18.15
CA SER A 437 10.17 8.73 18.66
C SER A 437 11.07 8.26 17.52
N GLY A 438 12.34 8.69 17.51
CA GLY A 438 13.29 8.30 16.46
C GLY A 438 14.73 8.60 16.84
N SER A 439 15.68 7.75 16.40
CA SER A 439 17.09 7.82 16.81
C SER A 439 17.87 8.93 16.13
N SER A 440 17.51 9.34 14.90
CA SER A 440 18.04 10.53 14.25
C SER A 440 17.06 11.06 13.21
N TRP A 441 16.73 12.36 13.27
CA TRP A 441 15.92 13.04 12.25
C TRP A 441 16.83 14.00 11.48
N SER A 442 17.06 13.73 10.20
CA SER A 442 17.93 14.54 9.31
C SER A 442 17.20 14.89 8.02
N GLY A 443 16.97 16.17 7.76
CA GLY A 443 16.26 16.63 6.56
C GLY A 443 16.61 18.07 6.15
N SER A 444 16.68 18.32 4.85
CA SER A 444 17.19 19.58 4.28
C SER A 444 16.30 20.80 4.56
N SER A 445 14.99 20.61 4.65
CA SER A 445 14.00 21.65 4.93
C SER A 445 12.72 21.03 5.49
N TRP A 446 12.16 21.61 6.56
CA TRP A 446 10.92 21.18 7.21
C TRP A 446 9.89 22.31 7.15
N SER A 447 8.72 22.07 6.55
CA SER A 447 7.66 23.06 6.37
C SER A 447 6.27 22.48 6.61
N GLY A 448 5.52 23.02 7.57
CA GLY A 448 4.11 22.69 7.82
C GLY A 448 3.43 23.73 8.72
N SER A 449 2.17 24.05 8.47
CA SER A 449 1.45 25.15 9.16
C SER A 449 1.23 24.92 10.65
N ALA A 450 1.12 23.68 11.11
CA ALA A 450 1.01 23.35 12.53
C ALA A 450 1.74 22.04 12.85
N TRP A 451 2.35 21.97 14.04
CA TRP A 451 3.03 20.80 14.58
C TRP A 451 2.43 20.48 15.95
N SER A 452 1.96 19.25 16.13
CA SER A 452 1.31 18.79 17.36
C SER A 452 1.68 17.35 17.71
N GLY A 453 2.07 17.12 18.97
CA GLY A 453 2.25 15.76 19.48
C GLY A 453 2.53 15.68 20.97
N SER A 454 1.97 14.67 21.63
CA SER A 454 1.99 14.59 23.11
C SER A 454 3.37 14.36 23.71
N SER A 455 4.30 13.77 22.97
CA SER A 455 5.71 13.63 23.35
C SER A 455 6.61 13.64 22.11
N TRP A 456 7.71 14.38 22.17
CA TRP A 456 8.78 14.42 21.19
C TRP A 456 10.04 13.86 21.84
N SER A 457 10.58 12.73 21.34
CA SER A 457 11.73 12.05 21.94
C SER A 457 12.71 11.53 20.88
N GLY A 458 13.86 12.17 20.71
CA GLY A 458 14.86 11.71 19.74
C GLY A 458 16.30 12.10 20.07
N SER A 459 17.26 11.25 19.72
CA SER A 459 18.66 11.45 20.12
C SER A 459 19.29 12.69 19.48
N SER A 460 19.03 12.89 18.19
CA SER A 460 19.50 14.06 17.43
C SER A 460 18.44 14.54 16.42
N TRP A 461 18.23 15.86 16.39
CA TRP A 461 17.39 16.56 15.42
C TRP A 461 18.27 17.51 14.60
N SER A 462 18.26 17.35 13.28
CA SER A 462 19.14 18.09 12.35
C SER A 462 18.41 18.51 11.08
N GLY A 463 18.53 19.78 10.70
CA GLY A 463 17.99 20.27 9.44
C GLY A 463 18.27 21.74 9.16
N SER A 464 18.41 22.11 7.89
CA SER A 464 18.86 23.45 7.50
C SER A 464 17.86 24.56 7.87
N SER A 465 16.58 24.30 7.69
CA SER A 465 15.49 25.24 7.97
C SER A 465 14.28 24.52 8.56
N TRP A 466 13.73 25.06 9.65
CA TRP A 466 12.54 24.57 10.33
C TRP A 466 11.48 25.67 10.35
N SER A 467 10.33 25.43 9.70
CA SER A 467 9.28 26.43 9.53
C SER A 467 7.88 25.89 9.82
N GLY A 468 7.13 26.58 10.68
CA GLY A 468 5.72 26.27 10.89
C GLY A 468 4.98 27.23 11.80
N SER A 469 3.71 27.52 11.50
CA SER A 469 2.96 28.62 12.14
C SER A 469 2.67 28.38 13.62
N SER A 470 2.54 27.13 14.06
CA SER A 470 2.33 26.78 15.47
C SER A 470 3.03 25.46 15.83
N TRP A 471 3.65 25.40 17.01
CA TRP A 471 4.33 24.21 17.55
C TRP A 471 3.74 23.88 18.93
N SER A 472 3.36 22.61 19.14
CA SER A 472 2.67 22.18 20.36
C SER A 472 3.06 20.75 20.78
N GLY A 473 3.37 20.56 22.05
CA GLY A 473 3.56 19.21 22.60
C GLY A 473 3.79 19.17 24.10
N SER A 474 3.22 18.17 24.78
CA SER A 474 3.25 18.09 26.25
C SER A 474 4.68 17.91 26.80
N SER A 475 5.53 17.20 26.09
CA SER A 475 6.93 16.97 26.47
C SER A 475 7.86 17.01 25.27
N TRP A 476 8.94 17.77 25.40
CA TRP A 476 10.03 17.86 24.42
C TRP A 476 11.31 17.29 25.04
N SER A 477 11.88 16.26 24.41
CA SER A 477 13.08 15.56 24.89
C SER A 477 14.02 15.21 23.74
N GLY A 478 15.29 15.58 23.84
CA GLY A 478 16.29 15.16 22.87
C GLY A 478 17.71 15.55 23.21
N SER A 479 18.70 14.73 22.82
CA SER A 479 20.08 14.92 23.30
C SER A 479 20.77 16.10 22.61
N SER A 480 20.46 16.34 21.32
CA SER A 480 20.93 17.52 20.58
C SER A 480 19.89 18.01 19.56
N TRP A 481 19.68 19.33 19.54
CA TRP A 481 18.83 20.03 18.56
C TRP A 481 19.70 20.99 17.74
N SER A 482 19.68 20.85 16.42
CA SER A 482 20.52 21.63 15.50
C SER A 482 19.79 22.06 14.22
N GLY A 483 19.87 23.34 13.89
CA GLY A 483 19.38 23.84 12.60
C GLY A 483 19.68 25.31 12.38
N SER A 484 19.87 25.71 11.12
CA SER A 484 20.36 27.06 10.79
C SER A 484 19.32 28.15 11.10
N SER A 485 18.03 27.85 10.91
CA SER A 485 16.92 28.78 11.18
C SER A 485 15.69 28.05 11.73
N TRP A 486 15.11 28.60 12.79
CA TRP A 486 13.86 28.12 13.42
C TRP A 486 12.80 29.23 13.45
N SER A 487 11.66 29.02 12.78
CA SER A 487 10.58 30.02 12.71
C SER A 487 9.19 29.43 13.00
N GLY A 488 8.45 30.10 13.90
CA GLY A 488 7.05 29.80 14.13
C GLY A 488 6.32 30.81 15.02
N SER A 489 5.04 31.05 14.75
CA SER A 489 4.27 32.15 15.35
C SER A 489 3.93 31.90 16.83
N SER A 490 3.70 30.63 17.19
CA SER A 490 3.36 30.22 18.56
C SER A 490 4.06 28.92 18.93
N TRP A 491 4.60 28.85 20.14
CA TRP A 491 5.29 27.68 20.70
C TRP A 491 4.68 27.31 22.05
N SER A 492 4.31 26.04 22.24
CA SER A 492 3.71 25.55 23.49
C SER A 492 4.22 24.18 23.94
N GLY A 493 4.50 24.03 25.24
CA GLY A 493 4.77 22.71 25.79
C GLY A 493 5.02 22.64 27.30
N SER A 494 4.54 21.56 27.92
CA SER A 494 4.49 21.40 29.39
C SER A 494 5.83 21.02 30.03
N SER A 495 6.77 20.48 29.24
CA SER A 495 8.15 20.22 29.67
C SER A 495 9.13 20.26 28.50
N TRP A 496 10.33 20.78 28.75
CA TRP A 496 11.41 20.94 27.77
C TRP A 496 12.71 20.38 28.35
N SER A 497 13.36 19.48 27.63
CA SER A 497 14.60 18.83 28.08
C SER A 497 15.54 18.53 26.91
N GLY A 498 16.80 18.92 27.05
CA GLY A 498 17.84 18.56 26.09
C GLY A 498 19.21 19.08 26.49
N SER A 499 20.25 18.32 26.16
CA SER A 499 21.64 18.60 26.55
C SER A 499 22.33 19.64 25.67
N SER A 500 21.87 19.86 24.45
CA SER A 500 22.33 20.98 23.61
C SER A 500 21.26 21.49 22.65
N TRP A 501 21.23 22.81 22.47
CA TRP A 501 20.36 23.54 21.55
C TRP A 501 21.22 24.49 20.72
N SER A 502 21.16 24.40 19.39
CA SER A 502 21.97 25.23 18.51
C SER A 502 21.19 25.71 17.28
N GLY A 503 21.29 27.01 16.99
CA GLY A 503 20.75 27.61 15.78
C GLY A 503 21.07 29.09 15.66
N SER A 504 21.29 29.56 14.43
CA SER A 504 21.74 30.92 14.14
C SER A 504 20.65 31.99 14.27
N SER A 505 19.38 31.61 14.19
CA SER A 505 18.24 32.52 14.42
C SER A 505 17.01 31.77 14.90
N TRP A 506 16.35 32.33 15.93
CA TRP A 506 15.09 31.88 16.50
C TRP A 506 14.07 33.01 16.42
N SER A 507 12.87 32.75 15.90
CA SER A 507 11.80 33.76 15.82
C SER A 507 10.43 33.20 16.19
N GLY A 508 9.74 33.85 17.13
CA GLY A 508 8.33 33.57 17.42
C GLY A 508 7.63 34.69 18.18
N SER A 509 6.34 34.85 17.91
CA SER A 509 5.49 35.92 18.45
C SER A 509 4.82 35.60 19.79
N SER A 510 4.78 34.33 20.19
CA SER A 510 4.34 33.92 21.53
C SER A 510 5.02 32.61 21.98
N TRP A 511 5.30 32.53 23.28
CA TRP A 511 5.94 31.40 23.95
C TRP A 511 5.14 31.12 25.23
N SER A 512 4.73 29.86 25.46
CA SER A 512 3.94 29.46 26.65
C SER A 512 4.28 28.06 27.15
#